data_AF-A0A7W1GPU0-F1
#
_entry.id   AF-A0A7W1GPU0-F1
#
_cell.length_a   1.000
_cell.length_b   1.000
_cell.length_c   1.000
_cell.angle_alpha   90.00
_cell.angle_beta   90.00
_cell.angle_gamma   90.00
#
_symmetry.space_group_name_H-M   'P 1'
#
loop_
_entity.id
_entity.type
_entity.pdbx_description
1 polymer ?
#
loop_
_entity_poly.entity_id
_entity_poly.type
_entity_poly.pdbx_seq_one_letter_code
_entity_poly.pdbx_strand_id
1 'polypeptide(L)'
;SYRGLIQVDDGSHHSASIVKCDALLVDQISRSDTYPYVDVREDDVSMAHEATVSKVSDDQLFYLMSRGMGEDEAMAMIVRGFVEPIARELPMEYALELNRLIELQMEGAVG
;
A
#
# COMPACT_ATOMS: atom_id res chain seq x y z
N SER A 1 7.88 -7.90 -1.28
CA SER A 1 7.06 -9.08 -0.98
C SER A 1 6.50 -8.95 0.43
N TYR A 2 5.26 -9.35 0.66
CA TYR A 2 4.58 -9.35 1.95
C TYR A 2 4.42 -10.79 2.48
N ARG A 3 4.63 -10.98 3.79
CA ARG A 3 4.37 -12.23 4.50
C ARG A 3 3.69 -11.87 5.82
N GLY A 4 2.52 -12.44 6.06
CA GLY A 4 1.78 -12.23 7.31
C GLY A 4 1.18 -13.55 7.78
N LEU A 5 1.16 -13.75 9.08
CA LEU A 5 0.48 -14.86 9.75
C LEU A 5 -0.61 -14.28 10.65
N ILE A 6 -1.84 -14.74 10.45
CA ILE A 6 -2.91 -14.64 11.44
C ILE A 6 -3.05 -16.01 12.08
N GLN A 7 -2.83 -16.07 13.39
CA GLN A 7 -3.03 -17.27 14.18
C GLN A 7 -4.13 -17.01 15.21
N VAL A 8 -5.14 -17.86 15.24
CA VAL A 8 -6.22 -17.85 16.23
C VAL A 8 -6.17 -19.18 16.97
N ASP A 9 -5.77 -19.13 18.23
CA ASP A 9 -5.64 -20.30 19.10
C ASP A 9 -6.98 -20.69 19.73
N ASP A 10 -7.10 -21.95 20.14
CA ASP A 10 -8.27 -22.51 20.84
C ASP A 10 -8.69 -21.63 22.03
N GLY A 11 -9.99 -21.36 22.16
CA GLY A 11 -10.56 -20.50 23.21
C GLY A 11 -10.60 -19.01 22.86
N SER A 12 -10.15 -18.61 21.67
CA SER A 12 -10.19 -17.23 21.16
C SER A 12 -11.57 -16.86 20.57
N HIS A 13 -12.61 -17.15 21.34
CA HIS A 13 -13.99 -16.97 20.94
C HIS A 13 -14.31 -15.53 20.55
N HIS A 14 -15.13 -15.36 19.51
CA HIS A 14 -15.56 -14.07 18.97
C HIS A 14 -14.42 -13.15 18.49
N SER A 15 -13.23 -13.68 18.25
CA SER A 15 -12.12 -12.88 17.71
C SER A 15 -12.42 -12.39 16.29
N ALA A 16 -11.91 -11.21 15.96
CA ALA A 16 -12.11 -10.58 14.66
C ALA A 16 -10.80 -10.03 14.11
N SER A 17 -10.55 -10.26 12.81
CA SER A 17 -9.36 -9.76 12.14
C SER A 17 -9.64 -9.39 10.68
N ILE A 18 -9.10 -8.25 10.24
CA ILE A 18 -9.12 -7.83 8.85
C ILE A 18 -7.69 -7.50 8.45
N VAL A 19 -7.19 -8.19 7.42
CA VAL A 19 -5.88 -7.93 6.83
C VAL A 19 -6.08 -7.38 5.43
N LYS A 20 -5.53 -6.20 5.17
CA LYS A 20 -5.54 -5.59 3.83
C LYS A 20 -4.11 -5.38 3.34
N CYS A 21 -3.80 -5.94 2.18
CA CYS A 21 -2.50 -5.87 1.54
C CYS A 21 -2.62 -5.15 0.20
N ASP A 22 -2.36 -3.85 0.17
CA ASP A 22 -2.35 -3.07 -1.07
C ASP A 22 -0.91 -2.92 -1.58
N ALA A 23 -0.69 -3.15 -2.87
CA ALA A 23 0.58 -2.91 -3.54
C ALA A 23 0.39 -2.06 -4.79
N LEU A 24 1.28 -1.08 -4.99
CA LEU A 24 1.34 -0.25 -6.18
C LEU A 24 2.66 -0.51 -6.91
N LEU A 25 2.56 -0.97 -8.16
CA LEU A 25 3.70 -1.12 -9.06
C LEU A 25 3.90 0.20 -9.80
N VAL A 26 5.08 0.79 -9.65
CA VAL A 26 5.45 2.09 -10.24
C VAL A 26 6.09 1.97 -11.62
N ASP A 27 6.48 0.76 -12.02
CA ASP A 27 7.15 0.48 -13.29
C ASP A 27 6.70 -0.89 -13.86
N GLN A 28 7.30 -1.30 -15.00
CA GLN A 28 6.96 -2.54 -15.68
C GLN A 28 7.81 -3.77 -15.30
N ILE A 29 8.93 -3.57 -14.60
CA ILE A 29 9.85 -4.64 -14.18
C ILE A 29 9.59 -5.09 -12.74
N SER A 30 8.94 -4.24 -11.96
CA SER A 30 8.59 -4.42 -10.57
C SER A 30 7.56 -5.52 -10.40
N ARG A 31 7.70 -6.26 -9.31
CA ARG A 31 6.83 -7.37 -8.93
C ARG A 31 6.48 -7.28 -7.46
N SER A 32 5.20 -7.52 -7.16
CA SER A 32 4.74 -7.70 -5.79
C SER A 32 4.31 -9.15 -5.59
N ASP A 33 4.75 -9.75 -4.48
CA ASP A 33 4.35 -11.09 -4.06
C ASP A 33 3.78 -11.00 -2.65
N THR A 34 2.57 -11.53 -2.46
CA THR A 34 1.85 -11.53 -1.18
C THR A 34 1.60 -12.98 -0.76
N TYR A 35 2.14 -13.37 0.39
CA TYR A 35 2.02 -14.72 0.94
C TYR A 35 1.24 -14.68 2.26
N PRO A 36 -0.10 -14.83 2.23
CA PRO A 36 -0.90 -14.86 3.43
C PRO A 36 -0.84 -16.23 4.10
N TYR A 37 -0.70 -16.24 5.43
CA TYR A 37 -0.86 -17.43 6.27
C TYR A 37 -1.98 -17.16 7.26
N VAL A 38 -2.93 -18.10 7.33
CA VAL A 38 -4.04 -18.04 8.28
C VAL A 38 -4.19 -19.43 8.91
N ASP A 39 -3.95 -19.52 10.21
CA ASP A 39 -4.16 -20.71 11.05
C ASP A 39 -5.26 -20.37 12.07
N VAL A 40 -6.48 -20.88 11.86
CA VAL A 40 -7.62 -20.65 12.75
C VAL A 40 -8.03 -21.97 13.37
N ARG A 41 -8.00 -22.03 14.70
CA ARG A 41 -8.33 -23.23 15.48
C ARG A 41 -9.58 -23.07 16.34
N GLU A 42 -10.36 -22.03 16.06
CA GLU A 42 -11.58 -21.69 16.78
C GLU A 42 -12.74 -21.47 15.78
N ASP A 43 -13.95 -21.90 16.14
CA ASP A 43 -15.08 -21.98 15.20
C ASP A 43 -15.88 -20.66 15.09
N ASP A 44 -15.84 -19.81 16.12
CA ASP A 44 -16.65 -18.59 16.23
C ASP A 44 -15.82 -17.32 15.98
N VAL A 45 -15.12 -17.29 14.84
CA VAL A 45 -14.18 -16.23 14.46
C VAL A 45 -14.65 -15.49 13.21
N SER A 46 -14.45 -14.16 13.16
CA SER A 46 -14.66 -13.35 11.96
C SER A 46 -13.34 -12.93 11.34
N MET A 47 -13.03 -13.38 10.13
CA MET A 47 -11.77 -13.02 9.48
C MET A 47 -11.96 -12.65 8.01
N ALA A 48 -11.27 -11.59 7.58
CA ALA A 48 -11.17 -11.21 6.17
C ALA A 48 -9.71 -10.94 5.80
N HIS A 49 -9.31 -11.41 4.62
CA HIS A 49 -8.04 -11.06 4.00
C HIS A 49 -8.29 -10.53 2.60
N GLU A 50 -7.82 -9.32 2.33
CA GLU A 50 -7.86 -8.67 1.03
C GLU A 50 -6.44 -8.38 0.56
N ALA A 51 -6.15 -8.66 -0.71
CA ALA A 51 -4.89 -8.30 -1.33
C ALA A 51 -5.12 -7.73 -2.74
N THR A 52 -4.68 -6.50 -2.97
CA THR A 52 -4.86 -5.77 -4.22
C THR A 52 -3.51 -5.35 -4.78
N VAL A 53 -3.26 -5.65 -6.05
CA VAL A 53 -2.09 -5.15 -6.78
C VAL A 53 -2.60 -4.21 -7.86
N SER A 54 -2.11 -2.98 -7.83
CA SER A 54 -2.40 -1.94 -8.81
C SER A 54 -1.12 -1.50 -9.50
N LYS A 55 -1.25 -0.93 -10.70
CA LYS A 55 -0.17 -0.25 -11.40
C LYS A 55 -0.47 1.24 -11.48
N VAL A 56 0.57 2.07 -11.52
CA VAL A 56 0.39 3.47 -11.91
C VAL A 56 -0.22 3.50 -13.31
N SER A 57 -1.29 4.28 -13.46
CA SER A 57 -2.03 4.37 -14.71
C SER A 57 -1.36 5.39 -15.63
N ASP A 58 -0.99 4.94 -16.83
CA ASP A 58 -0.45 5.82 -17.88
C ASP A 58 -1.44 6.95 -18.22
N ASP A 59 -2.74 6.67 -18.18
CA ASP A 59 -3.79 7.69 -18.40
C ASP A 59 -3.82 8.74 -17.27
N GLN A 60 -3.65 8.32 -16.00
CA GLN A 60 -3.57 9.25 -14.87
C GLN A 60 -2.30 10.10 -14.95
N LEU A 61 -1.18 9.49 -15.30
CA LEU A 61 0.10 10.17 -15.47
C LEU A 61 0.01 11.18 -16.62
N PHE A 62 -0.50 10.75 -17.78
CA PHE A 62 -0.75 11.61 -18.92
C PHE A 62 -1.69 12.77 -18.58
N TYR A 63 -2.76 12.49 -17.82
CA TYR A 63 -3.69 13.52 -17.40
C TYR A 63 -3.02 14.59 -16.54
N LEU A 64 -2.24 14.20 -15.52
CA LEU A 64 -1.53 15.13 -14.65
C LEU A 64 -0.45 15.92 -15.41
N MET A 65 0.32 15.26 -16.28
CA MET A 65 1.28 15.91 -17.16
C MET A 65 0.62 16.91 -18.12
N SER A 66 -0.57 16.60 -18.64
CA SER A 66 -1.34 17.54 -19.49
C SER A 66 -1.77 18.81 -18.74
N ARG A 67 -1.76 18.78 -17.40
CA ARG A 67 -1.99 19.95 -16.54
C ARG A 67 -0.72 20.73 -16.23
N GLY A 68 0.42 20.34 -16.81
CA GLY A 68 1.69 21.05 -16.68
C GLY A 68 2.61 20.52 -15.58
N MET A 69 2.26 19.39 -14.95
CA MET A 69 3.15 18.72 -13.99
C MET A 69 4.29 18.00 -14.72
N GLY A 70 5.47 17.97 -14.12
CA GLY A 70 6.53 17.06 -14.56
C GLY A 70 6.13 15.60 -14.37
N GLU A 71 6.76 14.68 -15.10
CA GLU A 71 6.50 13.24 -14.95
C GLU A 71 6.77 12.74 -13.52
N ASP A 72 7.92 13.11 -12.96
CA ASP A 72 8.31 12.78 -11.58
C ASP A 72 7.33 13.36 -10.54
N GLU A 73 6.87 14.59 -10.78
CA GLU A 73 5.90 15.27 -9.92
C GLU A 73 4.53 14.58 -9.97
N ALA A 74 4.07 14.22 -11.18
CA ALA A 74 2.82 13.51 -11.39
C ALA A 74 2.86 12.11 -10.75
N MET A 75 3.97 11.39 -10.91
CA MET A 75 4.22 10.10 -10.28
C MET A 75 4.19 10.21 -8.75
N ALA A 76 4.94 11.17 -8.19
CA ALA A 76 4.96 11.41 -6.76
C ALA A 76 3.56 11.76 -6.20
N MET A 77 2.75 12.49 -6.96
CA MET A 77 1.37 12.78 -6.57
C MET A 77 0.50 11.51 -6.49
N ILE A 78 0.60 10.60 -7.47
CA ILE A 78 -0.12 9.33 -7.47
C ILE A 78 0.31 8.45 -6.29
N VAL A 79 1.63 8.30 -6.09
CA VAL A 79 2.19 7.50 -4.99
C VAL A 79 1.79 8.07 -3.62
N ARG A 80 1.84 9.39 -3.45
CA ARG A 80 1.35 10.05 -2.22
C ARG A 80 -0.12 9.75 -1.96
N GLY A 81 -0.97 9.80 -2.99
CA GLY A 81 -2.38 9.44 -2.88
C GLY A 81 -2.59 7.99 -2.42
N PHE A 82 -1.72 7.07 -2.87
CA PHE A 82 -1.75 5.67 -2.46
C PHE A 82 -1.31 5.46 -0.99
N VAL A 83 -0.28 6.18 -0.53
CA VAL A 83 0.24 6.07 0.85
C VAL A 83 -0.57 6.90 1.86
N GLU A 84 -1.45 7.78 1.39
CA GLU A 84 -2.22 8.71 2.22
C GLU A 84 -2.95 8.08 3.41
N PRO A 85 -3.61 6.90 3.30
CA PRO A 85 -4.25 6.27 4.44
C PRO A 85 -3.25 5.92 5.56
N ILE A 86 -2.02 5.55 5.21
CA ILE A 86 -0.96 5.26 6.19
C ILE A 86 -0.47 6.56 6.83
N ALA A 87 -0.28 7.61 6.02
CA ALA A 87 0.18 8.90 6.52
C ALA A 87 -0.81 9.53 7.52
N ARG A 88 -2.13 9.28 7.36
CA ARG A 88 -3.17 9.73 8.30
C ARG A 88 -3.12 9.07 9.68
N GLU A 89 -2.58 7.86 9.78
CA GLU A 89 -2.43 7.14 11.04
C GLU A 89 -1.17 7.58 11.82
N LEU A 90 -0.28 8.36 11.20
CA LEU A 90 0.94 8.86 11.82
C LEU A 90 0.71 10.22 12.49
N PRO A 91 1.43 10.52 13.59
CA PRO A 91 1.50 11.89 14.11
C PRO A 91 1.98 12.87 13.04
N MET A 92 1.48 14.11 13.11
CA MET A 92 1.67 15.14 12.07
C MET A 92 3.14 15.34 11.66
N GLU A 93 4.05 15.39 12.63
CA GLU A 93 5.49 15.54 12.38
C GLU A 93 6.08 14.41 11.53
N TYR A 94 5.64 13.16 11.73
CA TYR A 94 6.10 12.01 10.96
C TYR A 94 5.40 11.91 9.61
N ALA A 95 4.14 12.31 9.51
CA ALA A 95 3.42 12.35 8.25
C ALA A 95 4.06 13.34 7.26
N LEU A 96 4.51 14.51 7.75
CA LEU A 96 5.26 15.48 6.95
C LEU A 96 6.59 14.89 6.47
N GLU A 97 7.33 14.22 7.34
CA GLU A 97 8.60 13.61 6.99
C GLU A 97 8.44 12.47 5.97
N LEU A 98 7.42 11.62 6.13
CA LEU A 98 7.10 10.56 5.18
C LEU A 98 6.84 11.10 3.78
N ASN A 99 6.05 12.17 3.65
CA ASN A 99 5.79 12.78 2.35
C ASN A 99 7.07 13.30 1.69
N ARG A 100 7.96 13.92 2.47
CA ARG A 100 9.24 14.41 1.97
C ARG A 100 10.17 13.28 1.54
N LEU A 101 10.20 12.18 2.28
CA LEU A 101 10.97 10.99 1.93
C LEU A 101 10.46 10.35 0.64
N ILE A 102 9.14 10.31 0.42
CA ILE A 102 8.56 9.81 -0.83
C ILE A 102 9.04 10.66 -2.01
N GLU A 103 8.99 11.99 -1.91
CA GLU A 103 9.47 12.88 -2.98
C GLU A 103 10.95 12.63 -3.32
N LEU A 104 11.80 12.53 -2.30
CA LEU A 104 13.23 12.24 -2.47
C LEU A 104 13.51 10.87 -3.09
N GLN A 105 12.69 9.85 -2.81
CA GLN A 105 12.84 8.52 -3.43
C GLN A 105 12.33 8.49 -4.87
N MET A 106 11.40 9.39 -5.25
CA MET A 106 10.89 9.48 -6.61
C MET A 106 11.85 10.23 -7.54
N GLU A 107 12.62 11.20 -7.02
CA GLU A 107 13.71 11.84 -7.76
C GLU A 107 14.77 10.80 -8.18
N GLY A 108 14.68 10.30 -9.42
CA GLY A 108 15.62 9.35 -10.01
C GLY A 108 15.21 7.87 -9.95
N ALA A 109 14.02 7.53 -9.43
CA ALA A 109 13.49 6.16 -9.50
C ALA A 109 12.74 5.86 -10.82
N VAL A 110 12.45 6.89 -11.61
CA VAL A 110 11.83 6.77 -12.94
C VAL A 110 12.94 6.75 -13.98
N GLY A 111 13.44 5.56 -14.30
CA GLY A 111 14.53 5.33 -15.26
C GLY A 111 14.89 3.87 -15.44
#